data_AF-A0A6B2G9G9-F1
#
_entry.id   AF-A0A6B2G9G9-F1
#
_cell.length_a   1.000
_cell.length_b   1.000
_cell.length_c   1.000
_cell.angle_alpha   90.00
_cell.angle_beta   90.00
_cell.angle_gamma   90.00
#
_symmetry.space_group_name_H-M   'P 1'
#
loop_
_entity.id
_entity.type
_entity.pdbx_description
1 polymer ?
#
loop_
_entity_poly.entity_id
_entity_poly.type
_entity_poly.pdbx_seq_one_letter_code
_entity_poly.pdbx_strand_id
1 'polypeptide(L)'
;MSLLSNSYFALFLIITIGFIIGRIKIKGISLDISAVIFVALIFGHYGVVIPIDFQYLGLVLFIFTIGIQAGPGFFESFKINGRELAILA
;
A
#
# COMPACT_ATOMS: atom_id res chain seq x y z
N MET A 1 7.60 26.23 8.32
CA MET A 1 8.20 24.98 8.82
C MET A 1 7.45 24.30 9.97
N SER A 2 6.35 24.84 10.54
CA SER A 2 5.64 24.25 11.70
C SER A 2 4.46 23.33 11.34
N LEU A 3 3.90 23.45 10.13
CA LEU A 3 2.71 22.68 9.71
C LEU A 3 3.03 21.21 9.40
N LEU A 4 4.24 20.91 8.93
CA LEU A 4 4.72 19.54 8.69
C LEU A 4 5.28 18.86 9.96
N SER A 5 5.48 19.62 11.05
CA SER A 5 5.83 19.04 12.35
C SER A 5 4.66 18.28 12.98
N ASN A 6 3.42 18.55 12.53
CA ASN A 6 2.26 17.80 12.94
C ASN A 6 2.11 16.57 12.02
N SER A 7 2.62 15.42 12.46
CA SER A 7 2.63 14.18 11.69
C SER A 7 1.24 13.75 11.18
N TYR A 8 0.15 14.13 11.86
CA TYR A 8 -1.22 13.87 11.39
C TYR A 8 -1.59 14.70 10.17
N PHE A 9 -1.14 15.96 10.11
CA PHE A 9 -1.36 16.82 8.96
C PHE A 9 -0.60 16.31 7.72
N ALA A 10 0.63 15.84 7.92
CA ALA A 10 1.42 15.21 6.86
C ALA A 10 0.71 13.96 6.29
N LEU A 11 0.16 13.09 7.15
CA LEU A 11 -0.62 11.93 6.73
C LEU A 11 -1.84 12.35 5.88
N PHE A 12 -2.59 13.36 6.31
CA PHE A 12 -3.75 13.86 5.56
C PHE A 12 -3.36 14.40 4.19
N LEU A 13 -2.25 15.14 4.12
CA LEU A 13 -1.72 15.71 2.88
C LEU A 13 -1.25 14.62 1.91
N ILE A 14 -0.56 13.60 2.40
CA ILE A 14 -0.13 12.43 1.61
C ILE A 14 -1.35 11.71 1.03
N ILE A 15 -2.37 11.43 1.84
CA ILE A 15 -3.60 10.77 1.40
C ILE A 15 -4.31 11.63 0.34
N THR A 16 -4.47 12.92 0.60
CA THR A 16 -5.17 13.85 -0.30
C THR A 16 -4.47 13.94 -1.66
N ILE A 17 -3.15 14.16 -1.68
CA ILE A 17 -2.35 14.23 -2.91
C ILE A 17 -2.39 12.88 -3.63
N GLY A 18 -2.24 11.77 -2.89
CA GLY A 18 -2.33 10.42 -3.41
C GLY A 18 -3.65 10.14 -4.12
N PHE A 19 -4.78 10.52 -3.53
CA PHE A 19 -6.10 10.35 -4.14
C PHE A 19 -6.30 11.24 -5.37
N ILE A 20 -5.85 12.50 -5.33
CA ILE A 20 -5.94 13.41 -6.48
C ILE A 20 -5.15 12.81 -7.65
N ILE A 21 -3.90 12.39 -7.42
CA ILE A 21 -3.05 11.77 -8.44
C ILE A 21 -3.65 10.44 -8.91
N GLY A 22 -4.16 9.61 -8.00
CA GLY A 22 -4.73 8.30 -8.30
C GLY A 22 -5.95 8.37 -9.21
N ARG A 23 -6.75 9.44 -9.14
CA ARG A 23 -7.90 9.67 -10.02
C ARG A 23 -7.54 10.18 -11.41
N ILE A 24 -6.32 10.68 -11.62
CA ILE A 24 -5.86 11.11 -12.94
C ILE A 24 -5.77 9.88 -13.84
N LYS A 25 -6.53 9.91 -14.95
CA LYS A 25 -6.51 8.85 -15.96
C LYS A 25 -5.51 9.22 -17.04
N ILE A 26 -4.51 8.37 -17.26
CA ILE A 26 -3.56 8.49 -18.35
C ILE A 26 -3.80 7.32 -19.30
N LYS A 27 -4.15 7.60 -20.56
CA LYS A 27 -4.42 6.58 -21.58
C LYS A 27 -5.46 5.52 -21.15
N GLY A 28 -6.44 5.93 -20.34
CA GLY A 28 -7.50 5.04 -19.83
C GLY A 28 -7.14 4.26 -18.57
N ILE A 29 -5.90 4.35 -18.08
CA ILE A 29 -5.43 3.68 -16.85
C ILE A 29 -5.36 4.71 -15.72
N SER A 30 -5.81 4.32 -14.53
CA SER A 30 -5.69 5.10 -13.29
C SER A 30 -4.96 4.27 -12.24
N LEU A 31 -4.13 4.94 -11.42
CA LEU A 31 -3.35 4.29 -10.36
C LEU A 31 -4.18 4.08 -9.08
N ASP A 32 -5.30 4.79 -8.94
CA ASP A 32 -6.26 4.69 -7.83
C ASP A 32 -5.57 4.66 -6.45
N ILE A 33 -5.87 3.69 -5.59
CA ILE A 33 -5.33 3.57 -4.23
C ILE A 33 -3.80 3.40 -4.24
N SER A 34 -3.23 2.79 -5.28
CA SER A 34 -1.78 2.59 -5.38
C SER A 34 -1.01 3.91 -5.48
N ALA A 35 -1.60 4.99 -6.01
CA ALA A 35 -0.98 6.32 -6.01
C ALA A 35 -0.68 6.83 -4.59
N VAL A 36 -1.53 6.52 -3.61
CA VAL A 36 -1.33 6.93 -2.22
C VAL A 36 -0.03 6.33 -1.66
N ILE A 37 0.29 5.08 -2.01
CA ILE A 37 1.53 4.41 -1.60
C ILE A 37 2.75 5.09 -2.23
N PHE A 38 2.70 5.42 -3.53
CA PHE A 38 3.80 6.10 -4.21
C PHE A 38 4.06 7.50 -3.64
N VAL A 39 3.00 8.27 -3.36
CA VAL A 39 3.14 9.58 -2.74
C VAL A 39 3.73 9.44 -1.33
N ALA A 40 3.25 8.48 -0.54
CA ALA A 40 3.81 8.21 0.79
C ALA A 40 5.31 7.86 0.72
N LEU A 41 5.74 7.07 -0.27
CA LEU A 41 7.14 6.72 -0.48
C LEU A 41 8.00 7.95 -0.81
N ILE A 42 7.52 8.83 -1.70
CA ILE A 42 8.22 10.07 -2.05
C ILE A 42 8.40 10.96 -0.81
N PHE A 43 7.33 11.18 -0.04
CA PHE A 43 7.39 11.97 1.19
C PHE A 43 8.29 11.32 2.24
N GLY A 44 8.25 10.00 2.37
CA GLY A 44 9.14 9.23 3.24
C GLY A 44 10.62 9.35 2.85
N HIS A 45 10.94 9.38 1.55
CA HIS A 45 12.29 9.64 1.05
C HIS A 45 12.83 11.01 1.49
N TYR A 46 11.96 12.03 1.56
CA TYR A 46 12.30 13.36 2.08
C TYR A 46 12.26 13.48 3.61
N GLY A 47 12.10 12.37 4.34
CA GLY A 47 12.15 12.34 5.80
C GLY A 47 10.84 12.72 6.51
N VAL A 48 9.71 12.70 5.81
CA VAL A 48 8.39 12.92 6.43
C VAL A 48 7.99 11.67 7.20
N VAL A 49 7.85 11.82 8.52
CA VAL A 49 7.47 10.73 9.43
C VAL A 49 5.99 10.80 9.76
N ILE A 50 5.30 9.69 9.52
CA ILE A 50 3.88 9.49 9.84
C ILE A 50 3.73 9.03 11.30
N PRO A 51 2.62 9.33 12.00
CA PRO A 51 2.40 8.85 13.37
C PRO A 51 2.49 7.33 13.43
N ILE A 52 3.23 6.83 14.42
CA ILE A 52 3.56 5.42 14.55
C ILE A 52 2.32 4.52 14.66
N ASP A 53 1.26 5.00 15.33
CA ASP A 53 0.00 4.28 15.49
C ASP A 53 -0.65 3.97 14.13
N PHE A 54 -0.59 4.93 13.19
CA PHE A 54 -1.16 4.79 11.84
C PHE A 54 -0.28 3.92 10.94
N GLN A 55 1.05 3.96 11.14
CA GLN A 55 1.96 3.07 10.43
C GLN A 55 1.68 1.61 10.78
N TYR A 56 1.57 1.28 12.07
CA TYR A 56 1.25 -0.09 12.50
C TYR A 56 -0.15 -0.51 12.06
N LEU A 57 -1.15 0.35 12.25
CA LEU A 57 -2.52 0.07 11.81
C LEU A 57 -2.58 -0.21 10.30
N GLY A 58 -1.98 0.66 9.49
CA GLY A 58 -1.94 0.50 8.04
C GLY A 58 -1.23 -0.78 7.60
N LEU A 59 -0.08 -1.10 8.20
CA LEU A 59 0.67 -2.31 7.90
C LEU A 59 -0.13 -3.58 8.26
N VAL A 60 -0.75 -3.61 9.44
CA VAL A 60 -1.55 -4.76 9.88
C VAL A 60 -2.75 -4.97 8.97
N LEU A 61 -3.48 -3.90 8.63
CA LEU A 61 -4.61 -3.98 7.68
C LEU A 61 -4.15 -4.42 6.28
N PHE A 62 -3.00 -3.92 5.81
CA PHE A 62 -2.43 -4.30 4.52
C PHE A 62 -2.05 -5.78 4.47
N ILE A 63 -1.29 -6.29 5.45
CA ILE A 63 -0.90 -7.70 5.52
C ILE A 63 -2.14 -8.59 5.71
N PHE A 64 -3.10 -8.18 6.53
CA PHE A 64 -4.35 -8.92 6.76
C PHE A 64 -5.17 -9.07 5.47
N THR A 65 -5.36 -7.97 4.74
CA THR A 65 -6.12 -7.98 3.47
C THR A 65 -5.41 -8.78 2.38
N ILE A 66 -4.07 -8.74 2.31
CA ILE A 66 -3.28 -9.61 1.44
C ILE A 66 -3.46 -11.07 1.85
N GLY A 67 -3.38 -11.40 3.14
CA GLY A 67 -3.54 -12.76 3.64
C GLY A 67 -4.89 -13.37 3.28
N ILE A 68 -5.98 -12.60 3.41
CA ILE A 68 -7.32 -13.04 3.02
C ILE A 68 -7.47 -13.22 1.51
N GLN A 69 -6.92 -12.31 0.69
CA GLN A 69 -7.01 -12.41 -0.77
C GLN A 69 -6.12 -13.52 -1.34
N ALA A 70 -4.88 -13.61 -0.85
CA ALA A 70 -3.89 -14.59 -1.31
C ALA A 70 -4.19 -16.00 -0.78
N GLY A 71 -4.85 -16.13 0.37
CA GLY A 71 -5.16 -17.41 1.00
C GLY A 71 -5.82 -18.41 0.03
N PRO A 72 -7.05 -18.16 -0.45
CA PRO A 72 -7.74 -19.08 -1.35
C PRO A 72 -6.94 -19.40 -2.62
N GLY A 73 -6.37 -18.38 -3.28
CA GLY A 73 -5.60 -18.55 -4.51
C GLY A 73 -4.32 -19.35 -4.34
N PHE A 74 -3.62 -19.18 -3.21
CA PHE A 74 -2.46 -19.98 -2.86
C PHE A 74 -2.84 -21.44 -2.60
N PHE A 75 -3.87 -21.71 -1.80
CA PHE A 75 -4.30 -23.08 -1.49
C PHE A 75 -4.86 -23.81 -2.72
N GLU A 76 -5.59 -23.11 -3.60
CA GLU A 76 -6.05 -23.66 -4.87
C GLU A 76 -4.88 -24.01 -5.80
N SER A 77 -3.94 -23.08 -5.98
CA SER A 77 -2.74 -23.31 -6.79
C SER A 77 -1.87 -24.44 -6.23
N PHE A 78 -1.73 -24.52 -4.91
CA PHE A 78 -1.00 -25.59 -4.23
C PHE A 78 -1.72 -26.94 -4.36
N LYS A 79 -3.05 -26.99 -4.36
CA LYS A 79 -3.78 -28.25 -4.55
C LYS A 79 -3.61 -28.81 -5.97
N ILE A 80 -3.56 -27.94 -6.98
CA ILE A 80 -3.46 -28.35 -8.39
C ILE A 80 -2.00 -28.65 -8.76
N ASN A 81 -1.08 -27.73 -8.45
CA ASN A 81 0.31 -27.77 -8.92
C ASN A 81 1.32 -27.96 -7.78
N GLY A 82 0.89 -28.20 -6.54
CA GLY A 82 1.79 -28.21 -5.37
C GLY A 82 2.90 -29.24 -5.45
N ARG A 83 2.68 -30.38 -6.11
CA ARG A 83 3.74 -31.36 -6.37
C ARG A 83 4.79 -30.85 -7.35
N GLU A 84 4.38 -30.18 -8.41
CA GLU A 84 5.29 -29.64 -9.43
C GLU A 84 6.06 -28.43 -8.88
N LEU A 85 5.38 -27.57 -8.12
CA LEU A 85 5.97 -26.45 -7.38
C LEU A 85 6.96 -26.92 -6.31
N ALA A 86 6.66 -28.01 -5.58
CA ALA A 86 7.57 -28.56 -4.57
C ALA A 86 8.79 -29.26 -5.17
N ILE A 87 8.73 -29.70 -6.42
CA ILE A 87 9.87 -30.28 -7.15
C ILE A 87 10.75 -29.17 -7.76
N LEU A 88 10.17 -28.00 -8.07
CA LEU A 88 10.88 -26.84 -8.62
C LEU A 88 11.52 -25.93 -7.55
N ALA A 89 11.05 -26.00 -6.30
CA ALA A 89 11.58 -25.25 -5.15
C ALA A 89 12.80 -25.95 -4.54
#